data_AF-F9DLY6-F1
#
_entry.id   AF-F9DLY6-F1
#
_cell.length_a   1.000
_cell.length_b   1.000
_cell.length_c   1.000
_cell.angle_alpha   90.00
_cell.angle_beta   90.00
_cell.angle_gamma   90.00
#
_symmetry.space_group_name_H-M   'P 1'
#
loop_
_entity.id
_entity.type
_entity.pdbx_description
1 polymer ?
#
loop_
_entity_poly.entity_id
_entity_poly.type
_entity_poly.pdbx_seq_one_letter_code
_entity_poly.pdbx_strand_id
1 'polypeptide(L)'
;MKQDSYEYFHITDKMRFKNKQDKSTIVYNEYIVLTNIPEKAYRYIVNGKSAIEWIMDRYQVKTDKKSLIKNDCNDWAREHNQPRYIFDLLQLVINLSIQTVDIVESLPKLKFDN
;
A
#
# COMPACT_ATOMS: atom_id res chain seq x y z
N MET A 1 -17.91 -21.12 -11.23
CA MET A 1 -18.38 -19.74 -10.97
C MET A 1 -17.18 -18.83 -11.12
N LYS A 2 -17.21 -17.87 -12.06
CA LYS A 2 -16.18 -16.81 -12.07
C LYS A 2 -16.47 -15.93 -10.86
N GLN A 3 -15.57 -15.90 -9.89
CA GLN A 3 -15.69 -14.99 -8.76
C GLN A 3 -15.68 -13.56 -9.29
N ASP A 4 -16.62 -12.72 -8.85
CA ASP A 4 -16.66 -11.31 -9.22
C ASP A 4 -15.33 -10.67 -8.83
N SER A 5 -14.63 -10.07 -9.80
CA SER A 5 -13.34 -9.41 -9.57
C SER A 5 -13.46 -8.34 -8.50
N TYR A 6 -14.58 -7.64 -8.41
CA TYR A 6 -14.78 -6.62 -7.37
C TYR A 6 -14.79 -7.22 -5.98
N GLU A 7 -15.46 -8.35 -5.79
CA GLU A 7 -15.48 -9.07 -4.51
C GLU A 7 -14.09 -9.63 -4.17
N TYR A 8 -13.38 -10.19 -5.15
CA TYR A 8 -12.07 -10.78 -4.91
C TYR A 8 -11.00 -9.76 -4.46
N PHE A 9 -11.04 -8.53 -5.01
CA PHE A 9 -10.11 -7.46 -4.67
C PHE A 9 -10.66 -6.47 -3.62
N HIS A 10 -11.83 -6.75 -3.05
CA HIS A 10 -12.48 -5.87 -2.07
C HIS A 10 -11.67 -5.79 -0.76
N ILE A 11 -11.56 -4.58 -0.21
CA ILE A 11 -11.03 -4.33 1.13
C ILE A 11 -12.21 -4.11 2.08
N THR A 12 -12.42 -5.04 3.02
CA THR A 12 -13.56 -4.99 3.96
C THR A 12 -13.38 -3.98 5.10
N ASP A 13 -12.16 -3.87 5.63
CA ASP A 13 -11.81 -2.95 6.72
C ASP A 13 -10.49 -2.27 6.35
N LYS A 14 -9.36 -2.95 6.58
CA LYS A 14 -8.04 -2.44 6.19
C LYS A 14 -7.02 -3.55 5.96
N MET A 15 -6.00 -3.21 5.19
CA MET A 15 -4.79 -4.02 5.05
C MET A 15 -4.01 -4.06 6.37
N ARG A 16 -3.29 -5.16 6.61
CA ARG A 16 -2.48 -5.32 7.83
C ARG A 16 -1.23 -6.14 7.57
N PHE A 17 -0.17 -5.86 8.31
CA PHE A 17 0.96 -6.78 8.37
C PHE A 17 0.51 -8.06 9.08
N LYS A 18 0.99 -9.21 8.59
CA LYS A 18 0.74 -10.51 9.25
C LYS A 18 1.40 -10.55 10.64
N ASN A 19 2.54 -9.91 10.80
CA ASN A 19 3.29 -9.77 12.04
C ASN A 19 3.72 -8.30 12.21
N LYS A 20 3.75 -7.78 13.44
CA LYS A 20 4.11 -6.36 13.68
C LYS A 20 5.62 -6.11 13.54
N GLN A 21 6.43 -7.10 13.87
CA GLN A 21 7.90 -7.07 13.78
C GLN A 21 8.37 -7.47 12.38
N ASP A 22 7.72 -8.45 11.75
CA ASP A 22 8.03 -8.90 10.39
C ASP A 22 7.03 -8.33 9.38
N LYS A 23 7.49 -7.31 8.65
CA LYS A 23 6.75 -6.62 7.58
C LYS A 23 6.91 -7.28 6.20
N SER A 24 7.51 -8.46 6.10
CA SER A 24 7.66 -9.17 4.81
C SER A 24 6.33 -9.61 4.19
N THR A 25 5.25 -9.63 5.00
CA THR A 25 3.94 -10.14 4.62
C THR A 25 2.82 -9.15 4.93
N ILE A 26 2.07 -8.77 3.90
CA ILE A 26 0.85 -7.95 3.99
C ILE A 26 -0.36 -8.82 3.68
N VAL A 27 -1.31 -8.87 4.61
CA VAL A 27 -2.65 -9.40 4.36
C VAL A 27 -3.47 -8.27 3.74
N TYR A 28 -3.78 -8.41 2.45
CA TYR A 28 -4.55 -7.43 1.70
C TYR A 28 -6.04 -7.56 2.04
N ASN A 29 -6.58 -8.77 1.93
CA ASN A 29 -7.94 -9.14 2.37
C ASN A 29 -7.97 -10.64 2.75
N GLU A 30 -9.16 -11.25 2.83
CA GLU A 30 -9.32 -12.66 3.17
C GLU A 30 -8.88 -13.64 2.06
N TYR A 31 -8.77 -13.17 0.82
CA TYR A 31 -8.36 -13.97 -0.34
C TYR A 31 -6.89 -13.78 -0.73
N ILE A 32 -6.33 -12.60 -0.46
CA ILE A 32 -5.05 -12.15 -1.01
C ILE A 32 -4.05 -11.82 0.09
N VAL A 33 -2.87 -12.43 -0.01
CA VAL A 33 -1.72 -12.17 0.86
C VAL A 33 -0.48 -11.94 0.00
N LEU A 34 0.18 -10.78 0.19
CA LEU A 34 1.47 -10.49 -0.41
C LEU A 34 2.57 -10.96 0.54
N THR A 35 3.54 -11.70 0.02
CA THR A 35 4.67 -12.26 0.79
C THR A 35 5.99 -11.84 0.15
N ASN A 36 7.10 -12.08 0.86
CA ASN A 36 8.46 -11.80 0.38
C ASN A 36 8.70 -10.33 -0.01
N ILE A 37 8.03 -9.40 0.68
CA ILE A 37 8.29 -7.96 0.50
C ILE A 37 9.64 -7.65 1.15
N PRO A 38 10.63 -7.13 0.41
CA PRO A 38 11.95 -6.87 0.96
C PRO A 38 11.89 -5.71 1.96
N GLU A 39 12.66 -5.80 3.05
CA GLU A 39 12.75 -4.76 4.08
C GLU A 39 13.12 -3.39 3.48
N LYS A 40 13.97 -3.40 2.44
CA LYS A 40 14.36 -2.21 1.67
C LYS A 40 13.16 -1.39 1.17
N ALA A 41 12.05 -2.02 0.82
CA ALA A 41 10.86 -1.33 0.31
C ALA A 41 10.24 -0.39 1.35
N TYR A 42 10.48 -0.62 2.65
CA TYR A 42 9.97 0.23 3.73
C TYR A 42 10.88 1.43 4.05
N ARG A 43 12.08 1.50 3.46
CA ARG A 43 13.03 2.61 3.70
C ARG A 43 12.67 3.90 2.96
N TYR A 44 11.82 3.83 1.94
CA TYR A 44 11.31 5.03 1.29
C TYR A 44 10.22 5.67 2.18
N ILE A 45 10.64 6.63 3.00
CA ILE A 45 9.81 7.31 3.99
C ILE A 45 9.36 8.67 3.45
N VAL A 46 8.06 8.93 3.55
CA VAL A 46 7.44 10.21 3.23
C VAL A 46 6.68 10.69 4.46
N ASN A 47 6.98 11.89 4.95
CA ASN A 47 6.29 12.51 6.09
C ASN A 47 6.13 11.57 7.33
N GLY A 48 7.16 10.79 7.63
CA GLY A 48 7.24 9.94 8.84
C GLY A 48 6.70 8.50 8.73
N LYS A 49 6.16 8.08 7.58
CA LYS A 49 5.78 6.68 7.31
C LYS A 49 6.37 6.19 5.99
N SER A 50 6.56 4.88 5.83
CA SER A 50 6.90 4.33 4.52
C SER A 50 5.77 4.58 3.51
N ALA A 51 6.10 4.70 2.23
CA ALA A 51 5.09 4.87 1.19
C ALA A 51 4.05 3.72 1.17
N ILE A 52 4.50 2.50 1.48
CA ILE A 52 3.63 1.32 1.61
C ILE A 52 2.64 1.49 2.78
N GLU A 53 3.10 1.95 3.94
CA GLU A 53 2.23 2.20 5.10
C GLU A 53 1.22 3.32 4.82
N TRP A 54 1.57 4.32 4.00
CA TRP A 54 0.59 5.31 3.54
C TRP A 54 -0.54 4.68 2.73
N ILE A 55 -0.24 3.74 1.83
CA ILE A 55 -1.28 3.01 1.09
C ILE A 55 -2.17 2.23 2.04
N MET A 56 -1.58 1.47 2.98
CA MET A 56 -2.34 0.69 3.96
C MET A 56 -3.22 1.55 4.88
N ASP A 57 -2.77 2.77 5.22
CA ASP A 57 -3.49 3.70 6.10
C ASP A 57 -4.57 4.49 5.35
N ARG A 58 -4.39 4.78 4.05
CA ARG A 58 -5.36 5.57 3.27
C ARG A 58 -6.42 4.70 2.60
N TYR A 59 -6.05 3.53 2.09
CA TYR A 59 -6.96 2.60 1.43
C TYR A 59 -7.55 1.62 2.44
N GLN A 60 -8.48 2.15 3.24
CA GLN A 60 -9.29 1.41 4.20
C GLN A 60 -10.74 1.89 4.12
N VAL A 61 -11.68 1.06 4.55
CA VAL A 61 -13.07 1.45 4.75
C VAL A 61 -13.19 2.05 6.14
N LYS A 62 -13.59 3.33 6.23
CA LYS A 62 -13.69 4.04 7.50
C LYS A 62 -14.90 4.96 7.53
N THR A 63 -15.65 4.88 8.62
CA THR A 63 -16.74 5.83 8.89
C THR A 63 -16.26 6.89 9.89
N ASP A 64 -16.40 8.16 9.53
CA ASP A 64 -16.16 9.24 10.48
C ASP A 64 -17.24 9.25 11.56
N LYS A 65 -16.83 9.26 12.83
CA LYS A 65 -17.77 9.12 13.96
C LYS A 65 -18.68 10.32 14.16
N LYS A 66 -18.26 11.52 13.73
CA LYS A 66 -19.01 12.76 13.97
C LYS A 66 -20.04 12.99 12.88
N SER A 67 -19.60 12.89 11.63
CA SER A 67 -20.44 13.12 10.45
C SER A 67 -21.21 11.88 10.00
N LEU A 68 -20.80 10.68 10.45
CA LEU A 68 -21.31 9.37 10.00
C LEU A 68 -21.08 9.10 8.51
N ILE A 69 -20.26 9.91 7.83
CA ILE A 69 -19.92 9.72 6.43
C ILE A 69 -18.98 8.51 6.33
N LYS A 70 -19.40 7.51 5.56
CA LYS A 70 -18.57 6.36 5.19
C LYS A 70 -17.64 6.74 4.05
N ASN A 71 -16.34 6.58 4.27
CA ASN A 71 -15.32 6.62 3.24
C ASN A 71 -14.94 5.18 2.89
N ASP A 72 -15.40 4.70 1.73
CA ASP A 72 -15.10 3.37 1.21
C ASP A 72 -14.11 3.49 0.05
N CYS A 73 -12.87 3.05 0.28
CA CYS A 73 -11.83 3.15 -0.74
C CYS A 73 -12.13 2.35 -2.02
N ASN A 74 -13.01 1.34 -1.95
CA ASN A 74 -13.36 0.50 -3.09
C ASN A 74 -14.26 1.23 -4.10
N ASP A 75 -14.93 2.32 -3.69
CA ASP A 75 -15.82 3.07 -4.57
C ASP A 75 -15.05 3.69 -5.75
N TRP A 76 -13.80 4.14 -5.52
CA TRP A 76 -12.93 4.63 -6.61
C TRP A 76 -12.70 3.57 -7.69
N ALA A 77 -12.42 2.34 -7.29
CA ALA A 77 -12.22 1.22 -8.20
C ALA A 77 -13.49 0.88 -8.99
N ARG A 78 -14.67 1.04 -8.38
CA ARG A 78 -15.97 0.83 -9.05
C ARG A 78 -16.26 1.94 -10.06
N GLU A 79 -16.12 3.20 -9.66
CA GLU A 79 -16.34 4.38 -10.52
C GLU A 79 -15.49 4.34 -11.78
N HIS A 80 -14.25 3.83 -11.67
CA HIS A 80 -13.31 3.76 -12.78
C HIS A 80 -13.30 2.42 -13.52
N ASN A 81 -14.20 1.49 -13.19
CA ASN A 81 -14.25 0.15 -13.79
C ASN A 81 -12.92 -0.64 -13.67
N GLN A 82 -12.20 -0.44 -12.57
CA GLN A 82 -10.86 -1.02 -12.31
C GLN A 82 -10.84 -1.81 -10.98
N PRO A 83 -11.38 -3.04 -10.93
CA PRO A 83 -11.51 -3.81 -9.69
C PRO A 83 -10.17 -4.07 -8.98
N ARG A 84 -9.06 -4.11 -9.73
CA ARG A 84 -7.71 -4.37 -9.21
C ARG A 84 -6.94 -3.13 -8.78
N TYR A 85 -7.50 -1.93 -8.95
CA TYR A 85 -6.77 -0.67 -8.84
C TYR A 85 -5.92 -0.58 -7.57
N ILE A 86 -6.50 -0.87 -6.41
CA ILE A 86 -5.84 -0.71 -5.11
C ILE A 86 -4.74 -1.76 -4.92
N PHE A 87 -4.99 -2.99 -5.36
CA PHE A 87 -4.01 -4.09 -5.32
C PHE A 87 -2.80 -3.79 -6.22
N ASP A 88 -3.06 -3.37 -7.45
CA ASP A 88 -2.01 -3.04 -8.42
C ASP A 88 -1.22 -1.79 -7.93
N LEU A 89 -1.90 -0.79 -7.36
CA LEU A 89 -1.26 0.38 -6.74
C LEU A 89 -0.30 -0.01 -5.61
N LEU A 90 -0.70 -0.92 -4.72
CA LEU A 90 0.16 -1.41 -3.65
C LEU A 90 1.43 -2.06 -4.21
N GLN A 91 1.30 -2.93 -5.23
CA GLN A 91 2.45 -3.57 -5.87
C GLN A 91 3.38 -2.56 -6.55
N LEU A 92 2.81 -1.57 -7.24
CA LEU A 92 3.57 -0.50 -7.88
C LEU A 92 4.32 0.34 -6.86
N VAL A 93 3.69 0.68 -5.72
CA VAL A 93 4.35 1.46 -4.65
C VAL A 93 5.47 0.67 -3.97
N ILE A 94 5.31 -0.64 -3.78
CA ILE A 94 6.40 -1.51 -3.28
C ILE A 94 7.61 -1.43 -4.22
N ASN A 95 7.39 -1.64 -5.52
CA ASN A 95 8.46 -1.60 -6.51
C ASN A 95 9.11 -0.21 -6.63
N LEU A 96 8.28 0.85 -6.69
CA LEU A 96 8.73 2.23 -6.69
C LEU A 96 9.61 2.55 -5.49
N SER A 97 9.25 2.04 -4.31
CA SER A 97 9.99 2.29 -3.08
C SER A 97 11.39 1.68 -3.12
N ILE A 98 11.52 0.46 -3.64
CA ILE A 98 12.81 -0.21 -3.83
C ILE A 98 13.69 0.60 -4.78
N GLN A 99 13.16 0.95 -5.96
CA GLN A 99 13.88 1.72 -6.98
C GLN A 99 14.28 3.10 -6.49
N THR A 100 13.41 3.76 -5.72
CA THR A 100 13.73 5.07 -5.14
C THR A 100 14.89 4.97 -4.17
N VAL A 101 14.93 3.92 -3.34
CA VAL A 101 16.07 3.70 -2.44
C VAL A 101 17.34 3.39 -3.23
N ASP A 102 17.27 2.58 -4.29
CA ASP A 102 18.41 2.34 -5.19
C ASP A 102 18.97 3.64 -5.77
N ILE A 103 18.09 4.51 -6.28
CA ILE A 103 18.48 5.81 -6.86
C ILE A 103 19.16 6.67 -5.80
N VAL A 104 18.57 6.81 -4.61
CA VAL A 104 19.14 7.62 -3.52
C VAL A 104 20.50 7.08 -3.07
N GLU A 105 20.66 5.76 -2.98
CA GLU A 105 21.93 5.12 -2.63
C GLU A 105 23.00 5.29 -3.72
N SER A 106 22.59 5.47 -4.98
CA SER A 106 23.48 5.70 -6.11
C SER A 106 23.97 7.15 -6.24
N LEU A 107 23.40 8.10 -5.46
CA LEU A 107 23.80 9.50 -5.52
C LEU A 107 25.27 9.69 -5.12
N PRO A 108 26.01 10.59 -5.78
CA PRO A 108 27.39 10.86 -5.42
C PRO A 108 27.47 11.43 -4.00
N LYS A 109 28.59 11.16 -3.33
CA LYS A 109 28.85 11.77 -2.02
C LYS A 109 28.85 13.28 -2.15
N LEU A 110 28.14 13.94 -1.23
CA LEU A 110 28.08 15.38 -1.15
C LEU A 110 29.48 15.94 -0.87
N LYS A 111 29.96 16.80 -1.77
CA LYS A 111 31.19 17.56 -1.60
C LYS A 111 30.81 19.02 -1.32
N PHE A 112 31.39 19.60 -0.28
CA PHE A 112 31.29 21.02 -0.01
C PHE A 112 32.61 21.66 -0.41
N ASP A 113 32.55 22.75 -1.16
CA ASP A 113 33.72 23.59 -1.43
C ASP A 113 33.96 24.45 -0.17
N ASN A 114 35.16 24.33 0.41
CA ASN A 114 35.59 25.13 1.56
C ASN A 114 35.98 26.56 1.13
#